data_AF-A0A1W9TV87-F1
#
_entry.id   AF-A0A1W9TV87-F1
#
_cell.length_a   1.000
_cell.length_b   1.000
_cell.length_c   1.000
_cell.angle_alpha   90.00
_cell.angle_beta   90.00
_cell.angle_gamma   90.00
#
_symmetry.space_group_name_H-M   'P 1'
#
loop_
_entity.id
_entity.type
_entity.pdbx_description
1 polymer ?
#
loop_
_entity_poly.entity_id
_entity_poly.type
_entity_poly.pdbx_seq_one_letter_code
_entity_poly.pdbx_strand_id
1 'polypeptide(L)' 'MDIQTVTVWIKITVFFYLLTVLAIVDIIRKDFGTIGKKALWGLIAVIPFIGWLVYLIFGFRKGKKPGADDPSTNSDR' A
#
# COMPACT_ATOMS: atom_id res chain seq x y z
N MET A 1 0.38 -32.49 -15.96
CA MET A 1 0.41 -31.01 -16.01
C MET A 1 1.37 -30.62 -17.11
N ASP A 2 0.91 -29.87 -18.10
CA ASP A 2 1.76 -29.44 -19.21
C ASP A 2 2.74 -28.33 -18.76
N ILE A 3 3.93 -28.28 -19.36
CA ILE A 3 4.99 -27.33 -19.01
C ILE A 3 4.52 -25.89 -19.23
N GLN A 4 3.66 -25.65 -20.24
CA GLN A 4 3.11 -24.33 -20.51
C GLN A 4 2.17 -23.90 -19.38
N THR A 5 1.32 -24.81 -18.90
CA THR A 5 0.44 -24.55 -17.76
C THR A 5 1.24 -24.18 -16.52
N VAL A 6 2.29 -24.94 -16.19
CA VAL A 6 3.17 -24.65 -15.04
C VAL A 6 3.82 -23.27 -15.17
N THR A 7 4.31 -22.94 -16.37
CA THR A 7 4.95 -21.65 -16.63
C THR A 7 4.00 -20.47 -16.45
N VAL A 8 2.74 -20.60 -16.89
CA VAL A 8 1.71 -19.57 -16.71
C VAL A 8 1.45 -19.33 -15.22
N TRP A 9 1.29 -20.39 -14.42
CA TRP A 9 1.09 -20.26 -12.98
C TRP A 9 2.26 -19.59 -12.28
N ILE A 10 3.50 -19.95 -12.61
CA ILE A 10 4.70 -19.30 -12.06
C ILE A 10 4.68 -17.79 -12.35
N LYS A 11 4.39 -17.39 -13.58
CA LYS A 11 4.32 -15.97 -13.95
C LYS A 11 3.26 -15.21 -13.15
N ILE A 12 2.08 -15.80 -13.00
CA ILE A 12 0.99 -15.22 -12.20
C ILE A 12 1.43 -15.06 -10.74
N THR A 13 1.99 -16.11 -10.13
CA THR A 13 2.45 -16.06 -8.74
C THR A 13 3.54 -15.02 -8.54
N VAL A 14 4.54 -14.97 -9.41
CA VAL A 14 5.62 -13.97 -9.33
C VAL A 14 5.08 -12.55 -9.47
N PHE A 15 4.18 -12.32 -10.43
CA PHE A 15 3.57 -11.01 -10.64
C PHE A 15 2.80 -10.52 -9.41
N PHE A 16 1.93 -11.36 -8.84
CA PHE A 16 1.18 -11.02 -7.63
C PHE A 16 2.09 -10.85 -6.40
N TYR A 17 3.13 -11.69 -6.27
CA TYR A 17 4.11 -11.56 -5.19
C TYR A 17 4.81 -10.21 -5.23
N LEU A 18 5.27 -9.76 -6.41
CA LEU A 18 5.92 -8.46 -6.57
C LEU A 18 4.96 -7.31 -6.20
N LEU A 19 3.68 -7.40 -6.57
CA LEU A 19 2.68 -6.41 -6.19
C LEU A 19 2.45 -6.34 -4.68
N THR A 20 2.42 -7.50 -4.00
CA THR A 20 2.33 -7.55 -2.53
C THR A 20 3.55 -6.92 -1.87
N VAL A 21 4.76 -7.23 -2.34
CA VAL A 21 6.00 -6.64 -1.81
C VAL A 21 6.02 -5.12 -2.03
N LEU A 22 5.63 -4.64 -3.21
CA LEU A 22 5.53 -3.19 -3.49
C LEU A 22 4.52 -2.49 -2.57
N ALA A 23 3.36 -3.10 -2.32
CA ALA A 23 2.37 -2.55 -1.40
C ALA A 23 2.92 -2.45 0.03
N ILE A 24 3.63 -3.48 0.51
CA ILE A 24 4.28 -3.46 1.82
C ILE A 24 5.35 -2.36 1.90
N VAL A 25 6.20 -2.24 0.88
CA VAL A 25 7.24 -1.20 0.85
C VAL A 25 6.64 0.20 0.85
N ASP A 26 5.55 0.42 0.10
CA ASP A 26 4.85 1.71 0.10
C ASP A 26 4.24 2.02 1.48
N ILE A 27 3.64 1.03 2.15
CA ILE A 27 3.12 1.18 3.53
C ILE A 27 4.22 1.56 4.51
N ILE A 28 5.39 0.91 4.42
CA ILE A 28 6.51 1.17 5.33
C ILE A 28 7.05 2.59 5.11
N ARG A 29 7.19 3.01 3.84
CA ARG A 29 7.71 4.34 3.46
C ARG A 29 6.73 5.48 3.74
N LYS A 30 5.42 5.21 3.77
CA LYS A 30 4.39 6.23 3.97
C LYS A 30 4.10 6.44 5.46
N ASP A 31 4.12 7.68 5.89
CA ASP A 31 3.70 8.05 7.25
C ASP A 31 2.20 8.36 7.26
N PHE A 32 1.43 7.50 7.93
CA PHE A 32 -0.03 7.64 8.06
C PHE A 32 -0.45 8.50 9.28
N GLY A 33 0.51 9.20 9.90
CA GLY A 33 0.32 10.06 11.07
C GLY A 33 0.17 9.30 12.40
N THR A 34 -0.43 8.11 12.41
CA THR A 34 -0.52 7.26 13.61
C THR A 34 -0.09 5.82 13.35
N ILE A 35 0.58 5.21 14.34
CA ILE A 35 1.06 3.81 14.29
C ILE A 35 -0.09 2.84 13.98
N GLY A 36 -1.29 3.08 14.54
CA GLY A 36 -2.45 2.21 14.36
C GLY A 36 -3.02 2.23 12.94
N LYS A 37 -3.02 3.38 12.26
CA LYS A 37 -3.44 3.46 10.85
C LYS A 37 -2.45 2.76 9.94
N LYS A 38 -1.15 2.87 10.22
CA LYS A 38 -0.08 2.17 9.49
C LYS A 38 -0.21 0.64 9.64
N ALA A 39 -0.51 0.16 10.85
CA ALA A 39 -0.73 -1.26 11.11
C ALA A 39 -2.00 -1.81 10.43
N LEU A 40 -3.10 -1.04 10.42
CA LEU A 40 -4.34 -1.43 9.73
C LEU A 40 -4.13 -1.58 8.22
N TRP A 41 -3.41 -0.63 7.60
CA TRP A 41 -3.04 -0.74 6.18
C TRP A 41 -2.08 -1.89 5.91
N GLY A 42 -1.13 -2.14 6.82
CA GLY A 42 -0.27 -3.33 6.81
C GLY A 42 -1.07 -4.63 6.78
N LEU A 43 -2.04 -4.76 7.69
CA LEU A 43 -2.90 -5.95 7.77
C LEU A 43 -3.72 -6.18 6.49
N ILE A 44 -4.23 -5.11 5.87
CA ILE A 44 -4.98 -5.20 4.61
C ILE A 44 -4.06 -5.61 3.46
N ALA A 45 -2.83 -5.11 3.40
CA ALA A 45 -1.87 -5.44 2.34
C ALA A 45 -1.29 -6.86 2.44
N VAL A 46 -1.33 -7.48 3.63
CA VAL A 46 -0.95 -8.88 3.83
C VAL A 46 -1.94 -9.85 3.16
N ILE A 47 -3.17 -9.41 2.86
CA ILE A 47 -4.14 -10.23 2.14
C ILE A 47 -3.66 -10.46 0.69
N PRO A 48 -3.25 -11.68 0.31
CA PRO A 48 -2.76 -11.94 -1.04
C PRO A 48 -3.88 -11.72 -2.08
N PHE A 49 -3.48 -11.37 -3.30
CA PHE A 49 -4.36 -11.07 -4.46
C PHE A 49 -5.22 -9.79 -4.37
N ILE A 50 -5.81 -9.48 -3.21
CA ILE A 50 -6.76 -8.36 -3.05
C ILE A 50 -6.14 -7.17 -2.30
N GLY A 51 -5.24 -7.44 -1.35
CA GLY A 51 -4.68 -6.43 -0.44
C GLY A 51 -3.94 -5.30 -1.16
N TRP A 52 -3.17 -5.63 -2.21
CA TRP A 52 -2.46 -4.64 -3.03
C TRP A 52 -3.41 -3.71 -3.80
N LEU A 53 -4.56 -4.23 -4.28
CA LEU A 53 -5.55 -3.49 -5.04
C LEU A 53 -6.30 -2.50 -4.13
N VAL A 54 -6.75 -2.96 -2.96
CA VAL A 54 -7.43 -2.12 -1.96
C VAL A 54 -6.47 -1.04 -1.44
N TYR A 55 -5.20 -1.39 -1.21
CA TYR A 55 -4.18 -0.45 -0.80
C TYR A 55 -3.91 0.64 -1.85
N LEU A 56 -3.74 0.28 -3.13
CA LEU A 56 -3.49 1.27 -4.19
C LEU A 56 -4.67 2.24 -4.37
N ILE A 57 -5.90 1.74 -4.33
CA ILE A 57 -7.08 2.58 -4.59
C ILE A 57 -7.34 3.55 -3.43
N PHE A 58 -7.26 3.06 -2.18
CA PHE A 58 -7.69 3.83 -1.01
C PHE A 58 -6.53 4.35 -0.14
N GLY A 59 -5.43 3.59 -0.05
CA GLY A 59 -4.25 3.94 0.75
C GLY A 59 -3.40 5.04 0.09
N PHE A 60 -3.30 5.02 -1.24
CA PHE A 60 -2.54 6.04 -1.98
C PHE A 60 -3.10 7.45 -1.78
N ARG A 61 -4.44 7.57 -1.70
CA ARG A 61 -5.19 8.82 -1.55
C ARG A 61 -5.27 9.34 -0.10
N LYS A 62 -5.08 8.47 0.90
CA LYS A 62 -5.15 8.84 2.33
C LYS A 62 -3.82 9.27 2.96
N GLY A 63 -2.69 9.09 2.29
CA GLY A 63 -1.43 9.65 2.78
C GLY A 63 -1.39 11.15 2.57
N LYS A 64 -1.87 11.90 3.57
CA LYS A 64 -1.63 13.34 3.65
C LYS A 64 -0.13 13.56 3.80
N LYS A 65 0.45 14.39 2.93
CA LYS A 65 1.81 14.91 3.14
C LYS A 65 1.84 15.60 4.50
N PRO A 66 2.85 15.36 5.36
CA PRO A 66 3.03 16.15 6.56
C PRO A 66 3.26 17.61 6.12
N GLY A 67 2.34 18.51 6.47
CA GLY A 67 2.50 19.96 6.25
C GLY A 67 1.32 20.73 5.64
N ALA A 68 0.19 20.09 5.29
CA ALA A 68 -0.95 20.82 4.70
C ALA A 68 -1.92 21.43 5.74
N ASP A 69 -1.79 21.05 7.02
CA ASP A 69 -2.76 21.41 8.07
C ASP A 69 -2.07 22.11 9.27
N ASP A 70 -1.02 22.92 9.05
CA ASP A 70 -0.48 23.79 10.12
C ASP A 70 -1.35 25.05 10.24
N PRO A 71 -2.15 25.21 11.33
CA PRO A 71 -3.02 26.37 11.52
C PRO A 71 -2.24 27.64 11.91
N SER A 72 -0.92 27.57 12.11
CA SER A 72 -0.14 28.68 12.67
C SER A 72 0.15 29.84 11.70
N THR A 73 -0.34 29.80 10.46
CA THR A 73 -0.09 30.86 9.45
C THR A 73 -1.25 31.88 9.31
N ASN A 74 -2.15 31.98 10.30
CA ASN A 74 -3.24 32.96 10.22
C ASN A 74 -3.50 33.70 11.54
N SER A 75 -2.46 34.33 12.08
CA SER A 75 -2.55 35.25 13.23
C SER A 75 -1.86 36.60 12.99
N ASP A 76 -1.66 37.03 11.74
CA ASP A 76 -0.89 38.25 11.43
C ASP A 76 -1.45 39.10 10.26
N ARG A 77 -2.78 39.23 10.13
CA ARG A 77 -3.40 40.31 9.33
C ARG A 77 -4.68 40.85 9.94
#